data_AF-A0A315AWY0-F1
#
_entry.id   AF-A0A315AWY0-F1
#
_cell.length_a   1.000
_cell.length_b   1.000
_cell.length_c   1.000
_cell.angle_alpha   90.00
_cell.angle_beta   90.00
_cell.angle_gamma   90.00
#
_symmetry.space_group_name_H-M   'P 1'
#
loop_
_entity.id
_entity.type
_entity.pdbx_description
1 polymer ?
#
loop_
_entity_poly.entity_id
_entity_poly.type
_entity_poly.pdbx_seq_one_letter_code
_entity_poly.pdbx_strand_id
1 'polypeptide(L)'
;MNQDRSLLLFPLLFTRLRKSRGVLQKTAALDFGVDPTVLCAVEKGTRVPFDDEQIKRASEVFRLSEEEVAHLHWAAHHDRLIVHLGNKGASETEVAFISTGLHALRHLQPQQISGLMASLQQINKSASLVASLAKSNPLLEVAMT
;
A
#
# COMPACT_ATOMS: atom_id res chain seq x y z
N MET A 1 13.55 -9.62 -7.41
CA MET A 1 13.34 -9.09 -6.05
C MET A 1 12.05 -9.67 -5.51
N ASN A 2 12.09 -10.42 -4.40
CA ASN A 2 10.89 -10.83 -3.68
C ASN A 2 10.44 -9.63 -2.86
N GLN A 3 9.47 -8.86 -3.36
CA GLN A 3 8.80 -7.85 -2.54
C GLN A 3 8.13 -8.56 -1.36
N ASP A 4 8.30 -8.02 -0.15
CA ASP A 4 7.58 -8.53 1.01
C ASP A 4 6.08 -8.33 0.78
N ARG A 5 5.38 -9.44 0.54
CA ARG A 5 3.95 -9.47 0.23
C ARG A 5 3.08 -9.15 1.44
N SER A 6 3.69 -9.03 2.63
CA SER A 6 3.02 -8.62 3.86
C SER A 6 2.33 -7.26 3.74
N LEU A 7 2.82 -6.39 2.86
CA LEU A 7 2.29 -5.04 2.63
C LEU A 7 1.11 -5.00 1.64
N LEU A 8 0.84 -6.09 0.91
CA LEU A 8 -0.24 -6.10 -0.09
C LEU A 8 -1.60 -6.29 0.56
N LEU A 9 -2.55 -5.42 0.22
CA LEU A 9 -3.86 -5.34 0.85
C LEU A 9 -4.94 -5.99 -0.02
N PHE A 10 -4.84 -5.83 -1.33
CA PHE A 10 -5.84 -6.30 -2.27
C PHE A 10 -6.00 -7.83 -2.25
N PRO A 11 -4.92 -8.65 -2.30
CA PRO A 11 -5.05 -10.11 -2.30
C PRO A 11 -5.78 -10.62 -1.05
N LEU A 12 -5.45 -10.05 0.12
CA LEU A 12 -6.05 -10.41 1.40
C LEU A 12 -7.53 -10.02 1.44
N LEU A 13 -7.85 -8.78 1.09
CA LEU A 13 -9.22 -8.26 1.10
C LEU A 13 -10.10 -9.01 0.11
N PHE A 14 -9.64 -9.18 -1.13
CA PHE A 14 -10.38 -9.86 -2.17
C PHE A 14 -10.67 -11.32 -1.79
N THR A 15 -9.65 -12.04 -1.29
CA THR A 15 -9.81 -13.43 -0.83
C THR A 15 -10.81 -13.52 0.32
N ARG A 16 -10.77 -12.56 1.27
CA ARG A 16 -11.70 -12.52 2.41
C ARG A 16 -13.13 -12.29 1.93
N LEU A 17 -13.36 -11.33 1.04
CA LEU A 17 -14.69 -11.05 0.48
C LEU A 17 -15.24 -12.24 -0.28
N ARG A 18 -14.42 -12.88 -1.14
CA ARG A 18 -14.86 -14.09 -1.85
C ARG A 18 -15.27 -15.20 -0.88
N LYS A 19 -14.42 -15.47 0.12
CA LYS A 19 -14.66 -16.53 1.11
C LYS A 19 -15.86 -16.24 1.99
N SER A 20 -16.11 -14.99 2.39
CA SER A 20 -17.27 -14.62 3.20
C SER A 20 -18.59 -14.82 2.45
N ARG A 21 -18.58 -14.75 1.11
CA ARG A 21 -19.72 -15.09 0.25
C ARG A 21 -19.81 -16.57 -0.11
N GLY A 22 -18.93 -17.42 0.42
CA GLY A 22 -18.92 -18.86 0.15
C GLY A 22 -18.58 -19.23 -1.30
N VAL A 23 -18.03 -18.31 -2.09
CA VAL A 23 -17.76 -18.54 -3.52
C VAL A 23 -16.42 -19.26 -3.68
N LEU A 24 -16.42 -20.38 -4.39
CA LEU A 24 -15.19 -21.12 -4.72
C LEU A 24 -14.33 -20.32 -5.71
N GLN A 25 -13.01 -20.38 -5.58
CA GLN A 25 -12.10 -19.63 -6.45
C GLN A 25 -12.32 -19.95 -7.94
N LYS A 26 -12.49 -21.24 -8.28
CA LYS A 26 -12.74 -21.65 -9.66
C LYS A 26 -14.07 -21.11 -10.21
N THR A 27 -15.12 -21.09 -9.39
CA THR A 27 -16.43 -20.53 -9.75
C THR A 27 -16.33 -19.02 -9.94
N ALA A 28 -15.70 -18.31 -9.01
CA ALA A 28 -15.47 -16.87 -9.13
C ALA A 28 -14.70 -16.52 -10.41
N ALA A 29 -13.66 -17.29 -10.76
CA ALA A 29 -12.90 -17.07 -11.99
C ALA A 29 -13.79 -17.14 -13.25
N LEU A 30 -14.68 -18.14 -13.32
CA LEU A 30 -15.64 -18.28 -14.41
C LEU A 30 -16.61 -17.11 -14.45
N ASP A 31 -17.18 -16.73 -13.30
CA ASP A 31 -18.16 -15.64 -13.19
C ASP A 31 -17.54 -14.27 -13.56
N PHE A 32 -16.25 -14.08 -13.35
CA PHE A 32 -15.51 -12.89 -13.76
C PHE A 32 -15.06 -12.88 -15.23
N GLY A 33 -15.11 -14.04 -15.88
CA GLY A 33 -14.49 -14.24 -17.19
C GLY A 33 -12.96 -14.11 -17.14
N VAL A 34 -12.32 -14.54 -16.05
CA VAL A 34 -10.86 -14.58 -15.92
C VAL A 34 -10.36 -16.02 -15.80
N ASP A 35 -9.15 -16.27 -16.25
CA ASP A 35 -8.54 -17.58 -16.11
C ASP A 35 -8.33 -17.93 -14.61
N PRO A 36 -8.64 -19.17 -14.16
CA PRO A 36 -8.47 -19.56 -12.76
C PRO A 36 -7.04 -19.37 -12.22
N THR A 37 -6.02 -19.54 -13.06
CA THR A 37 -4.61 -19.31 -12.68
C THR A 37 -4.34 -17.83 -12.47
N VAL A 38 -4.99 -16.95 -13.24
CA VAL A 38 -4.92 -15.50 -13.08
C VAL A 38 -5.55 -15.08 -11.76
N LEU A 39 -6.76 -15.54 -11.45
CA LEU A 39 -7.40 -15.25 -10.17
C LEU A 39 -6.56 -15.78 -9.00
N CYS A 40 -6.02 -17.00 -9.13
CA CYS A 40 -5.13 -17.57 -8.11
C CYS A 40 -3.88 -16.71 -7.88
N ALA A 41 -3.26 -16.20 -8.94
CA ALA A 41 -2.09 -15.33 -8.85
C ALA A 41 -2.42 -13.98 -8.22
N VAL A 42 -3.58 -13.40 -8.54
CA VAL A 42 -4.07 -12.16 -7.91
C VAL A 42 -4.32 -12.36 -6.42
N GLU A 43 -5.01 -13.43 -6.02
CA GLU A 43 -5.27 -13.74 -4.60
C GLU A 43 -4.00 -14.09 -3.80
N LYS A 44 -2.91 -14.48 -4.48
CA LYS A 44 -1.59 -14.68 -3.87
C LYS A 44 -0.71 -13.43 -3.87
N GLY A 45 -1.15 -12.34 -4.49
CA GLY A 45 -0.35 -11.13 -4.68
C GLY A 45 0.86 -11.32 -5.61
N THR A 46 0.87 -12.36 -6.45
CA THR A 46 1.92 -12.60 -7.45
C THR A 46 1.62 -11.95 -8.79
N ARG A 47 0.41 -11.40 -8.94
CA ARG A 47 -0.04 -10.63 -10.10
C ARG A 47 -0.66 -9.33 -9.63
N VAL A 48 -0.61 -8.31 -10.49
CA VAL A 48 -1.19 -7.00 -10.21
C VAL A 48 -2.68 -7.12 -9.83
N PRO A 49 -3.16 -6.23 -8.93
CA PRO A 49 -4.58 -6.16 -8.61
C PRO A 49 -5.44 -5.98 -9.86
N PHE A 50 -6.70 -6.42 -9.76
CA PHE A 50 -7.70 -6.19 -10.79
C PHE A 50 -7.88 -4.70 -11.09
N ASP A 51 -8.17 -4.37 -12.34
CA ASP A 51 -8.53 -3.02 -12.77
C ASP A 51 -9.94 -2.63 -12.31
N ASP A 52 -10.36 -1.40 -12.59
CA ASP A 52 -11.62 -0.87 -12.08
C ASP A 52 -12.85 -1.58 -12.70
N GLU A 53 -12.76 -2.02 -13.95
CA GLU A 53 -13.83 -2.80 -14.62
C GLU A 53 -13.92 -4.23 -14.06
N GLN A 54 -12.80 -4.83 -13.71
CA GLN A 54 -12.75 -6.12 -13.04
C GLN A 54 -13.25 -6.02 -11.58
N ILE A 55 -12.94 -4.94 -10.87
CA ILE A 55 -13.49 -4.68 -9.53
C ILE A 55 -15.00 -4.47 -9.58
N LYS A 56 -15.50 -3.75 -10.59
CA LYS A 56 -16.94 -3.58 -10.82
C LYS A 56 -17.63 -4.93 -11.08
N ARG A 57 -17.07 -5.78 -11.94
CA ARG A 57 -17.62 -7.15 -12.12
C ARG A 57 -17.58 -7.96 -10.83
N ALA A 58 -16.51 -7.83 -10.05
CA ALA A 58 -16.42 -8.47 -8.74
C ALA A 58 -17.48 -7.99 -7.76
N SER A 59 -17.83 -6.71 -7.79
CA SER A 59 -18.88 -6.16 -6.94
C SER A 59 -20.26 -6.73 -7.27
N GLU A 60 -20.55 -6.93 -8.55
CA GLU A 60 -21.81 -7.51 -9.01
C GLU A 60 -21.95 -8.98 -8.61
N VAL A 61 -20.92 -9.81 -8.89
CA VAL A 61 -20.93 -11.25 -8.58
C VAL A 61 -20.96 -11.49 -7.09
N PHE A 62 -20.13 -10.78 -6.32
CA PHE A 62 -20.08 -10.95 -4.87
C PHE A 62 -21.18 -10.18 -4.16
N ARG A 63 -21.95 -9.32 -4.85
CA ARG A 63 -22.97 -8.42 -4.27
C ARG A 63 -22.39 -7.56 -3.14
N LEU A 64 -21.30 -6.87 -3.44
CA LEU A 64 -20.57 -6.04 -2.48
C LEU A 64 -21.35 -4.76 -2.14
N SER A 65 -21.21 -4.29 -0.90
CA SER A 65 -21.68 -2.96 -0.52
C SER A 65 -20.80 -1.87 -1.13
N GLU A 66 -21.30 -0.63 -1.18
CA GLU A 66 -20.52 0.52 -1.65
C GLU A 66 -19.22 0.70 -0.84
N GLU A 67 -19.27 0.46 0.47
CA GLU A 67 -18.10 0.51 1.34
C GLU A 67 -17.08 -0.59 0.98
N GLU A 68 -17.53 -1.83 0.75
CA GLU A 68 -16.66 -2.93 0.34
C GLU A 68 -16.00 -2.65 -1.02
N VAL A 69 -16.75 -2.05 -1.96
CA VAL A 69 -16.24 -1.63 -3.27
C VAL A 69 -15.19 -0.53 -3.12
N ALA A 70 -15.47 0.51 -2.34
CA ALA A 70 -14.52 1.57 -2.05
C ALA A 70 -13.24 1.02 -1.41
N HIS A 71 -13.37 0.06 -0.49
CA HIS A 71 -12.24 -0.61 0.15
C HIS A 71 -11.39 -1.41 -0.86
N LEU A 72 -12.02 -2.10 -1.81
CA LEU A 72 -11.32 -2.83 -2.88
C LEU A 72 -10.58 -1.88 -3.82
N HIS A 73 -11.21 -0.79 -4.28
CA HIS A 73 -10.54 0.18 -5.13
C HIS A 73 -9.34 0.81 -4.42
N TRP A 74 -9.51 1.18 -3.14
CA TRP A 74 -8.41 1.73 -2.36
C TRP A 74 -7.27 0.72 -2.20
N ALA A 75 -7.57 -0.54 -1.88
CA ALA A 75 -6.55 -1.59 -1.75
C ALA A 75 -5.83 -1.85 -3.08
N ALA A 76 -6.56 -1.86 -4.20
CA ALA A 76 -5.97 -2.01 -5.53
C ALA A 76 -5.05 -0.84 -5.87
N HIS A 77 -5.48 0.40 -5.59
CA HIS A 77 -4.68 1.59 -5.80
C HIS A 77 -3.40 1.59 -4.97
N HIS A 78 -3.51 1.28 -3.68
CA HIS A 78 -2.38 1.12 -2.76
C HIS A 78 -1.36 0.12 -3.33
N ASP A 79 -1.80 -1.10 -3.64
CA ASP A 79 -0.90 -2.16 -4.06
C ASP A 79 -0.23 -1.85 -5.41
N ARG A 80 -0.93 -1.19 -6.35
CA ARG A 80 -0.33 -0.71 -7.60
C ARG A 80 0.82 0.26 -7.35
N LEU A 81 0.68 1.19 -6.39
CA LEU A 81 1.74 2.14 -6.02
C LEU A 81 2.94 1.43 -5.36
N ILE A 82 2.67 0.56 -4.38
CA ILE A 82 3.70 -0.20 -3.66
C ILE A 82 4.51 -1.07 -4.61
N VAL A 83 3.84 -1.82 -5.48
CA VAL A 83 4.50 -2.66 -6.49
C VAL A 83 5.30 -1.81 -7.47
N HIS A 84 4.74 -0.67 -7.92
CA HIS A 84 5.45 0.24 -8.83
C HIS A 84 6.74 0.77 -8.21
N LEU A 85 6.70 1.24 -6.96
CA LEU A 85 7.86 1.77 -6.25
C LEU A 85 8.95 0.70 -6.07
N GLY A 86 8.59 -0.49 -5.62
CA GLY A 86 9.56 -1.58 -5.48
C GLY A 86 10.17 -2.00 -6.83
N ASN A 87 9.40 -1.97 -7.93
CA ASN A 87 9.92 -2.23 -9.28
C ASN A 87 10.85 -1.11 -9.80
N LYS A 88 10.74 0.10 -9.25
CA LYS A 88 11.64 1.22 -9.53
C LYS A 88 12.88 1.25 -8.64
N GLY A 89 13.05 0.25 -7.78
CA GLY A 89 14.24 0.10 -6.93
C GLY A 89 14.13 0.77 -5.57
N ALA A 90 12.94 1.17 -5.13
CA ALA A 90 12.73 1.60 -3.76
C ALA A 90 13.10 0.48 -2.79
N SER A 91 13.81 0.85 -1.72
CA SER A 91 14.15 -0.03 -0.61
C SER A 91 12.91 -0.48 0.17
N GLU A 92 13.03 -1.58 0.92
CA GLU A 92 11.94 -2.08 1.76
C GLU A 92 11.47 -1.03 2.77
N THR A 93 12.38 -0.24 3.34
CA THR A 93 12.04 0.84 4.27
C THR A 93 11.24 1.96 3.59
N GLU A 94 11.62 2.37 2.38
CA GLU A 94 10.87 3.39 1.63
C GLU A 94 9.47 2.90 1.28
N VAL A 95 9.35 1.65 0.84
CA VAL A 95 8.06 1.03 0.51
C VAL A 95 7.17 0.93 1.75
N ALA A 96 7.71 0.49 2.89
CA ALA A 96 6.98 0.41 4.15
C ALA A 96 6.53 1.79 4.68
N PHE A 97 7.39 2.80 4.56
CA PHE A 97 7.07 4.18 4.93
C PHE A 97 5.92 4.72 4.08
N ILE A 98 5.99 4.55 2.76
CA ILE A 98 4.94 5.02 1.84
C ILE A 98 3.63 4.27 2.07
N SER A 99 3.68 2.93 2.25
CA SER A 99 2.50 2.13 2.58
C SER A 99 1.80 2.63 3.85
N THR A 100 2.58 2.88 4.90
CA THR A 100 2.06 3.43 6.16
C THR A 100 1.44 4.82 5.96
N GLY A 101 2.10 5.68 5.17
CA GLY A 101 1.57 6.99 4.79
C GLY A 101 0.24 6.89 4.04
N LEU A 102 0.13 6.02 3.04
CA LEU A 102 -1.10 5.80 2.27
C LEU A 102 -2.24 5.28 3.16
N HIS A 103 -1.94 4.39 4.11
CA HIS A 103 -2.90 3.96 5.14
C HIS A 103 -3.41 5.13 5.98
N ALA A 104 -2.51 5.98 6.48
CA ALA A 104 -2.91 7.15 7.25
C ALA A 104 -3.79 8.09 6.42
N LEU A 105 -3.40 8.40 5.18
CA LEU A 105 -4.14 9.30 4.29
C LEU A 105 -5.59 8.88 4.07
N ARG A 106 -5.91 7.58 4.09
CA ARG A 106 -7.28 7.07 3.96
C ARG A 106 -8.20 7.55 5.09
N HIS A 107 -7.67 7.79 6.28
CA HIS A 107 -8.45 8.10 7.48
C HIS A 107 -8.38 9.58 7.87
N LEU A 108 -7.50 10.36 7.23
CA LEU A 108 -7.29 11.76 7.56
C LEU A 108 -8.22 12.67 6.77
N GLN A 109 -8.75 13.68 7.46
CA GLN A 109 -9.44 14.81 6.84
C GLN A 109 -8.42 15.73 6.13
N PRO A 110 -8.85 16.51 5.12
CA PRO A 110 -7.95 17.36 4.34
C PRO A 110 -7.04 18.27 5.19
N GLN A 111 -7.56 18.86 6.27
CA GLN A 111 -6.77 19.72 7.16
C GLN A 111 -5.70 18.93 7.93
N GLN A 112 -5.99 17.69 8.29
CA GLN A 112 -5.04 16.81 8.99
C GLN A 112 -3.92 16.35 8.04
N ILE A 113 -4.22 16.15 6.75
CA ILE A 113 -3.22 15.86 5.72
C ILE A 113 -2.21 17.02 5.62
N SER A 114 -2.71 18.26 5.53
CA SER A 114 -1.85 19.46 5.51
C SER A 114 -0.98 19.57 6.76
N GLY A 115 -1.55 19.29 7.94
CA GLY A 115 -0.81 19.27 9.21
C GLY A 115 0.29 18.20 9.27
N LEU A 116 0.00 17.00 8.75
CA LEU A 116 0.98 15.92 8.64
C LEU A 116 2.13 16.31 7.71
N MET A 117 1.83 16.86 6.54
CA MET A 117 2.84 17.34 5.60
C MET A 117 3.74 18.41 6.23
N ALA A 118 3.15 19.39 6.91
CA ALA A 118 3.91 20.42 7.62
C ALA A 118 4.82 19.84 8.71
N SER A 119 4.31 18.83 9.45
CA SER A 119 5.08 18.14 10.49
C SER A 119 6.28 17.39 9.92
N LEU A 120 6.11 16.66 8.81
CA LEU A 120 7.20 15.97 8.11
C LEU A 120 8.25 16.95 7.58
N GLN A 121 7.82 18.09 7.01
CA GLN A 121 8.72 19.15 6.57
C GLN A 121 9.53 19.73 7.74
N GLN A 122 8.89 19.92 8.90
CA GLN A 122 9.56 20.42 10.09
C GLN A 122 10.57 19.42 10.64
N ILE A 123 10.24 18.12 10.67
CA ILE A 123 11.19 17.06 11.05
C ILE A 123 12.42 17.09 10.15
N ASN A 124 12.25 17.22 8.84
CA ASN A 124 13.36 17.30 7.89
C ASN A 124 14.26 18.53 8.14
N LYS A 125 13.66 19.71 8.37
CA LYS A 125 14.39 20.93 8.72
C LYS A 125 15.20 20.76 10.00
N SER A 126 14.58 20.20 11.04
CA SER A 126 15.24 19.93 12.33
C SER A 126 16.39 18.94 12.18
N ALA A 127 16.20 17.84 11.46
CA ALA A 127 17.24 16.84 11.22
C ALA A 127 18.45 17.44 10.47
N SER A 128 18.17 18.27 9.45
CA SER A 128 19.22 18.97 8.69
C SER A 128 20.02 19.92 9.59
N LEU A 129 19.34 20.66 10.47
CA LEU A 129 19.99 21.57 11.42
C LEU A 129 20.87 20.81 12.41
N VAL A 130 20.37 19.73 13.01
CA VAL A 130 21.16 18.87 13.92
C VAL A 130 22.39 18.31 13.22
N ALA A 131 22.25 17.80 12.00
CA ALA A 131 23.38 17.30 11.22
C ALA A 131 24.41 18.40 10.90
N SER A 132 23.96 19.63 10.63
CA SER A 132 24.85 20.77 10.39
C SER A 132 25.62 21.19 11.65
N LEU A 133 24.98 21.18 12.82
CA LEU A 133 25.62 21.50 14.10
C LEU A 133 26.64 20.41 14.49
N ALA A 134 26.30 19.13 14.28
CA ALA A 134 27.22 18.01 14.51
C ALA A 134 28.46 18.09 13.61
N LYS A 135 28.32 18.48 12.33
CA LYS A 135 29.44 18.68 11.41
C LYS A 135 30.28 19.92 11.70
N SER A 136 29.66 20.97 12.26
CA SER A 136 30.32 22.25 12.53
C SER A 136 31.07 22.27 13.87
N ASN A 137 31.07 21.17 14.62
CA ASN A 137 31.68 21.09 15.94
C ASN A 137 32.87 20.11 15.96
N PRO A 138 34.07 20.51 15.50
CA PRO A 138 35.30 19.72 15.66
C PRO A 138 35.84 19.71 17.11
N LEU A 139 35.19 20.40 18.06
CA LEU A 139 35.69 20.59 19.43
C LEU A 139 35.34 19.46 20.41
N LEU A 140 34.69 18.38 19.97
CA LEU A 140 34.46 17.19 20.81
C LEU A 140 35.56 16.12 20.69
N GLU A 141 36.47 16.20 19.71
CA GLU A 141 37.62 15.28 19.61
C GLU A 141 38.85 15.72 20.44
N VAL A 142 38.95 17.00 20.81
CA VAL A 142 40.14 17.53 21.53
C VAL A 142 39.97 17.55 23.06
N ALA A 143 38.78 17.22 23.58
CA ALA A 143 38.53 17.16 25.03
C ALA A 143 38.71 15.77 25.66
N MET A 144 39.12 14.76 24.88
CA MET A 144 39.29 13.37 25.34
C MET A 144 40.70 12.78 25.09
N THR A 145 41.70 13.62 24.82
CA THR A 145 43.14 13.24 24.86
C THR A 145 43.87 14.10 25.88
#